data_AF-A0A0M4DMW7-F1
#
_entry.id   AF-A0A0M4DMW7-F1
#
_cell.length_a   1.000
_cell.length_b   1.000
_cell.length_c   1.000
_cell.angle_alpha   90.00
_cell.angle_beta   90.00
_cell.angle_gamma   90.00
#
_symmetry.space_group_name_H-M   'P 1'
#
loop_
_entity.id
_entity.type
_entity.pdbx_description
1 polymer ?
#
loop_
_entity_poly.entity_id
_entity_poly.type
_entity_poly.pdbx_seq_one_letter_code
_entity_poly.pdbx_strand_id
1 'polypeptide(L)'
;MPGVKPDIPPSPWDPPASSPSPSSPPSWPPAPPGGPGPAWHQGVGPAQPQGWPQPPGNGWPQGWQGHPGWQGPPGAVPPTGPVRAEAGSRYDQQGRNGRGGRFGWLGELSLVVLLLFVGIVVVTGFAAVLAAVLDAGPDSPDSEVFFEDPVADMAFQLVGIAIGIPVVLWGARYLGRRPAGTVSSVLGRLRWKWLGLCAAVAVPMIIVQFGIMIAWTWGEESAEPAGDGFPGWTAFLVSLAVLGALVPFQAAAEEYVFRGWLVQVIGRAVRSPWPAVVIASLLFALAHGFGELSGFILLFYSALWWGWLVIRTGGLEAVITMHAANNLLAFGLAAGFGELASTETAADAPWQAMAVEFVFAPLYCLVMARIADRKGVARVSPGEGPRAGAGTELAAGAGTELAAGAGAGAGPAAAAAVGPGLAASHASTPGPASGPAAAPAYGPEPVPAPEPVPGPEPAPESRPASGPVSAPGSGPEPAPGSRVEP
;
A
#
# COMPACT_ATOMS: atom_id res chain seq x y z
N MET A 1 -74.99 -10.59 16.38
CA MET A 1 -73.69 -11.28 16.33
C MET A 1 -73.53 -11.95 14.97
N PRO A 2 -72.50 -11.57 14.19
CA PRO A 2 -71.82 -12.47 13.26
C PRO A 2 -70.44 -12.84 13.82
N GLY A 3 -69.94 -14.05 13.51
CA GLY A 3 -68.69 -14.57 14.06
C GLY A 3 -67.44 -14.02 13.38
N VAL A 4 -66.40 -13.76 14.18
CA VAL A 4 -65.06 -13.40 13.71
C VAL A 4 -64.28 -14.67 13.35
N LYS A 5 -63.57 -14.66 12.21
CA LYS A 5 -62.39 -15.50 11.95
C LYS A 5 -61.18 -14.58 11.75
N PRO A 6 -59.99 -14.94 12.27
CA PRO A 6 -58.81 -14.07 12.17
C PRO A 6 -58.10 -14.19 10.82
N ASP A 7 -57.55 -13.07 10.35
CA ASP A 7 -56.68 -13.03 9.18
C ASP A 7 -55.31 -13.67 9.47
N ILE A 8 -54.83 -14.48 8.53
CA ILE A 8 -53.50 -15.10 8.56
C ILE A 8 -52.62 -14.34 7.56
N PRO A 9 -51.44 -13.82 7.96
CA PRO A 9 -50.51 -13.19 7.02
C PRO A 9 -49.86 -14.23 6.08
N PRO A 10 -49.56 -13.89 4.81
CA PRO A 10 -49.00 -14.81 3.84
C PRO A 10 -47.56 -15.26 4.16
N SER A 11 -47.19 -16.42 3.63
CA SER A 11 -45.90 -17.11 3.87
C SER A 11 -44.77 -16.50 3.04
N PRO A 12 -43.51 -16.45 3.51
CA PRO A 12 -42.37 -15.89 2.78
C PRO A 12 -41.86 -16.75 1.60
N TRP A 13 -42.68 -17.67 1.08
CA TRP A 13 -42.30 -18.63 0.03
C TRP A 13 -43.19 -18.60 -1.22
N ASP A 14 -44.12 -17.65 -1.33
CA ASP A 14 -44.92 -17.46 -2.55
C ASP A 14 -44.07 -16.81 -3.67
N PRO A 15 -44.04 -17.37 -4.89
CA PRO A 15 -43.30 -16.79 -6.02
C PRO A 15 -44.01 -15.53 -6.55
N PRO A 16 -43.26 -14.49 -6.99
CA PRO A 16 -43.86 -13.24 -7.46
C PRO A 16 -44.68 -13.45 -8.75
N ALA A 17 -45.88 -12.86 -8.77
CA ALA A 17 -46.78 -12.92 -9.92
C ALA A 17 -46.15 -12.28 -11.18
N SER A 18 -46.37 -12.92 -12.32
CA SER A 18 -45.87 -12.47 -13.63
C SER A 18 -46.50 -11.15 -14.07
N SER A 19 -45.66 -10.19 -14.45
CA SER A 19 -46.09 -8.91 -15.02
C SER A 19 -46.58 -9.07 -16.47
N PRO A 20 -47.63 -8.35 -16.90
CA PRO A 20 -48.16 -8.45 -18.26
C PRO A 20 -47.27 -7.73 -19.29
N SER A 21 -47.19 -8.30 -20.49
CA SER A 21 -46.44 -7.78 -21.63
C SER A 21 -46.97 -6.42 -22.13
N PRO A 22 -46.10 -5.44 -22.44
CA PRO A 22 -46.52 -4.20 -23.10
C PRO A 22 -46.75 -4.43 -24.61
N SER A 23 -47.89 -4.00 -25.10
CA SER A 23 -48.28 -4.04 -26.51
C SER A 23 -47.82 -2.79 -27.28
N SER A 24 -47.54 -3.00 -28.57
CA SER A 24 -47.52 -2.05 -29.73
C SER A 24 -46.95 -0.62 -29.60
N PRO A 25 -46.05 -0.18 -30.51
CA PRO A 25 -45.58 1.20 -30.56
C PRO A 25 -46.64 2.18 -31.09
N PRO A 26 -46.57 3.48 -30.74
CA PRO A 26 -47.50 4.50 -31.22
C PRO A 26 -47.28 4.87 -32.69
N SER A 27 -48.39 5.12 -33.41
CA SER A 27 -48.39 5.58 -34.79
C SER A 27 -48.13 7.10 -34.89
N TRP A 28 -47.32 7.49 -35.88
CA TRP A 28 -47.11 8.90 -36.23
C TRP A 28 -48.23 9.41 -37.16
N PRO A 29 -48.63 10.70 -37.07
CA PRO A 29 -49.60 11.29 -37.99
C PRO A 29 -49.01 11.45 -39.41
N PRO A 30 -49.85 11.39 -40.47
CA PRO A 30 -49.40 11.51 -41.85
C PRO A 30 -48.98 12.94 -42.23
N ALA A 31 -48.03 13.06 -43.14
CA ALA A 31 -47.58 14.33 -43.70
C ALA A 31 -48.61 14.92 -44.70
N PRO A 32 -48.69 16.26 -44.84
CA PRO A 32 -49.59 16.90 -45.79
C PRO A 32 -49.12 16.72 -47.25
N PRO A 33 -50.05 16.70 -48.24
CA PRO A 33 -49.71 16.48 -49.64
C PRO A 33 -49.05 17.71 -50.30
N GLY A 34 -48.03 17.46 -51.14
CA GLY A 34 -47.33 18.50 -51.90
C GLY A 34 -48.14 19.02 -53.10
N GLY A 35 -48.19 20.34 -53.26
CA GLY A 35 -48.70 21.03 -54.45
C GLY A 35 -47.64 21.16 -55.57
N PRO A 36 -48.05 21.47 -56.81
CA PRO A 36 -47.24 21.25 -58.00
C PRO A 36 -46.17 22.33 -58.26
N GLY A 37 -45.04 21.91 -58.84
CA GLY A 37 -44.02 22.82 -59.36
C GLY A 37 -44.36 23.35 -60.77
N PRO A 38 -43.83 24.53 -61.18
CA PRO A 38 -43.90 25.00 -62.56
C PRO A 38 -42.69 24.57 -63.39
N ALA A 39 -42.91 24.39 -64.70
CA ALA A 39 -41.89 24.03 -65.68
C ALA A 39 -41.34 25.25 -66.44
N TRP A 40 -40.10 25.08 -66.95
CA TRP A 40 -39.40 25.76 -68.06
C TRP A 40 -39.94 27.08 -68.66
N HIS A 41 -39.04 28.05 -68.86
CA HIS A 41 -38.89 28.74 -70.15
C HIS A 41 -37.46 29.32 -70.33
N GLN A 42 -37.06 29.54 -71.58
CA GLN A 42 -35.69 29.91 -72.01
C GLN A 42 -35.44 31.43 -72.06
N GLY A 43 -34.17 31.86 -72.04
CA GLY A 43 -33.78 33.25 -72.37
C GLY A 43 -32.27 33.52 -72.37
N VAL A 44 -31.65 33.49 -73.56
CA VAL A 44 -30.45 34.22 -74.06
C VAL A 44 -29.43 34.87 -73.08
N GLY A 45 -28.13 34.58 -73.30
CA GLY A 45 -26.98 35.30 -72.71
C GLY A 45 -26.58 36.57 -73.50
N PRO A 46 -25.30 37.01 -73.54
CA PRO A 46 -24.06 36.45 -72.95
C PRO A 46 -23.68 37.20 -71.62
N ALA A 47 -22.47 37.21 -71.04
CA ALA A 47 -21.14 36.71 -71.43
C ALA A 47 -20.26 36.33 -70.19
N GLN A 48 -19.00 35.94 -70.44
CA GLN A 48 -17.94 35.65 -69.46
C GLN A 48 -16.58 36.15 -70.01
N PRO A 49 -15.57 36.40 -69.16
CA PRO A 49 -14.19 36.05 -69.45
C PRO A 49 -13.72 34.90 -68.53
N GLN A 50 -13.01 33.93 -69.10
CA GLN A 50 -12.70 32.65 -68.47
C GLN A 50 -11.51 32.69 -67.49
N GLY A 51 -11.59 31.85 -66.45
CA GLY A 51 -10.45 31.34 -65.69
C GLY A 51 -10.73 29.90 -65.24
N TRP A 52 -10.00 28.93 -65.79
CA TRP A 52 -10.09 27.49 -65.46
C TRP A 52 -8.99 27.10 -64.43
N PRO A 53 -8.96 25.87 -63.87
CA PRO A 53 -10.01 25.22 -63.08
C PRO A 53 -9.48 24.62 -61.75
N GLN A 54 -10.36 24.41 -60.77
CA GLN A 54 -10.07 23.59 -59.57
C GLN A 54 -10.62 22.15 -59.77
N PRO A 55 -9.84 21.08 -59.49
CA PRO A 55 -10.32 19.69 -59.58
C PRO A 55 -11.19 19.29 -58.35
N PRO A 56 -12.03 18.24 -58.46
CA PRO A 56 -13.20 18.07 -57.57
C PRO A 56 -13.12 16.93 -56.55
N GLY A 57 -14.03 16.98 -55.57
CA GLY A 57 -14.58 15.80 -54.87
C GLY A 57 -13.99 15.50 -53.49
N ASN A 58 -14.75 15.12 -52.46
CA ASN A 58 -16.07 14.50 -52.44
C ASN A 58 -16.79 14.77 -51.10
N GLY A 59 -18.06 15.16 -51.14
CA GLY A 59 -18.91 15.23 -49.96
C GLY A 59 -19.63 13.92 -49.67
N TRP A 60 -19.68 13.52 -48.40
CA TRP A 60 -20.56 12.48 -47.83
C TRP A 60 -20.97 12.95 -46.41
N PRO A 61 -22.09 12.48 -45.83
CA PRO A 61 -23.05 13.42 -45.24
C PRO A 61 -22.84 13.72 -43.75
N GLN A 62 -23.35 14.88 -43.32
CA GLN A 62 -23.61 15.16 -41.91
C GLN A 62 -24.64 14.15 -41.36
N GLY A 63 -24.32 13.45 -40.28
CA GLY A 63 -25.17 12.34 -39.82
C GLY A 63 -24.91 11.78 -38.42
N TRP A 64 -24.32 12.55 -37.49
CA TRP A 64 -24.32 12.21 -36.05
C TRP A 64 -24.42 13.48 -35.20
N GLN A 65 -25.62 13.83 -34.78
CA GLN A 65 -25.85 14.88 -33.78
C GLN A 65 -25.48 14.35 -32.39
N GLY A 66 -24.20 14.41 -32.05
CA GLY A 66 -23.74 14.33 -30.68
C GLY A 66 -24.19 15.57 -29.88
N HIS A 67 -24.35 15.39 -28.57
CA HIS A 67 -24.75 16.45 -27.62
C HIS A 67 -23.94 17.75 -27.79
N PRO A 68 -24.47 18.93 -27.37
CA PRO A 68 -23.71 20.18 -27.38
C PRO A 68 -22.48 20.10 -26.48
N GLY A 69 -21.36 19.65 -27.05
CA GLY A 69 -20.06 19.70 -26.40
C GLY A 69 -19.76 21.16 -26.12
N TRP A 70 -19.38 21.47 -24.89
CA TRP A 70 -18.94 22.80 -24.49
C TRP A 70 -17.66 23.12 -25.27
N GLN A 71 -17.81 23.81 -26.40
CA GLN A 71 -16.69 24.23 -27.23
C GLN A 71 -15.94 25.31 -26.46
N GLY A 72 -14.92 24.90 -25.70
CA GLY A 72 -13.99 25.81 -25.05
C GLY A 72 -13.39 26.76 -26.10
N PRO A 73 -13.07 28.01 -25.72
CA PRO A 73 -12.69 29.04 -26.67
C PRO A 73 -11.53 28.57 -27.57
N PRO A 74 -11.66 28.70 -28.90
CA PRO A 74 -10.65 28.24 -29.84
C PRO A 74 -9.33 29.00 -29.59
N GLY A 75 -8.29 28.26 -29.20
CA GLY A 75 -6.99 28.81 -28.81
C GLY A 75 -6.53 28.46 -27.39
N ALA A 76 -7.33 27.74 -26.59
CA ALA A 76 -6.89 27.22 -25.29
C ALA A 76 -5.76 26.19 -25.45
N VAL A 77 -4.51 26.64 -25.37
CA VAL A 77 -3.31 25.78 -25.36
C VAL A 77 -3.44 24.80 -24.20
N PRO A 78 -3.42 23.47 -24.44
CA PRO A 78 -3.57 22.50 -23.37
C PRO A 78 -2.40 22.66 -22.39
N PRO A 79 -2.65 22.77 -21.06
CA PRO A 79 -1.61 23.11 -20.11
C PRO A 79 -0.42 22.14 -20.21
N THR A 80 0.79 22.68 -20.23
CA THR A 80 2.03 21.91 -20.45
C THR A 80 2.50 21.18 -19.18
N GLY A 81 2.02 21.60 -18.02
CA GLY A 81 2.32 20.99 -16.72
C GLY A 81 1.42 19.80 -16.34
N PRO A 82 1.60 19.25 -15.12
CA PRO A 82 0.79 18.15 -14.62
C PRO A 82 -0.69 18.52 -14.48
N VAL A 83 -1.56 17.59 -14.84
CA VAL A 83 -3.01 17.73 -14.76
C VAL A 83 -3.56 16.68 -13.77
N ARG A 84 -4.48 17.10 -12.91
CA ARG A 84 -5.22 16.18 -12.02
C ARG A 84 -6.28 15.42 -12.83
N ALA A 85 -6.77 14.31 -12.27
CA ALA A 85 -8.03 13.75 -12.76
C ALA A 85 -9.19 14.73 -12.50
N GLU A 86 -10.32 14.49 -13.18
CA GLU A 86 -11.53 15.33 -13.10
C GLU A 86 -12.03 15.50 -11.65
N ALA A 87 -12.68 16.62 -11.38
CA ALA A 87 -13.42 16.85 -10.13
C ALA A 87 -14.32 15.63 -9.79
N GLY A 88 -14.34 15.21 -8.53
CA GLY A 88 -15.13 14.03 -8.13
C GLY A 88 -14.49 12.67 -8.49
N SER A 89 -13.33 12.64 -9.14
CA SER A 89 -12.59 11.39 -9.39
C SER A 89 -12.23 10.68 -8.08
N ARG A 90 -12.48 9.37 -8.03
CA ARG A 90 -12.05 8.49 -6.93
C ARG A 90 -10.53 8.32 -6.92
N TYR A 91 -10.02 7.70 -5.86
CA TYR A 91 -8.61 7.39 -5.72
C TYR A 91 -8.04 6.49 -6.84
N ASP A 92 -8.77 5.44 -7.26
CA ASP A 92 -8.39 4.60 -8.42
C ASP A 92 -8.30 5.38 -9.75
N GLN A 93 -8.90 6.56 -9.80
CA GLN A 93 -9.09 7.33 -11.03
C GLN A 93 -8.10 8.48 -11.18
N GLN A 94 -7.19 8.71 -10.22
CA GLN A 94 -6.24 9.84 -10.29
C GLN A 94 -5.31 9.81 -11.51
N GLY A 95 -5.09 8.62 -12.11
CA GLY A 95 -4.39 8.47 -13.40
C GLY A 95 -5.18 8.91 -14.64
N ARG A 96 -6.49 9.19 -14.52
CA ARG A 96 -7.38 9.56 -15.65
C ARG A 96 -7.44 11.08 -15.85
N ASN A 97 -6.29 11.68 -16.14
CA ASN A 97 -6.12 13.13 -16.34
C ASN A 97 -6.17 13.58 -17.82
N GLY A 98 -6.66 12.73 -18.72
CA GLY A 98 -6.69 13.00 -20.16
C GLY A 98 -5.32 13.03 -20.85
N ARG A 99 -4.22 12.64 -20.18
CA ARG A 99 -2.85 12.64 -20.74
C ARG A 99 -2.34 11.23 -21.06
N GLY A 100 -1.39 11.15 -21.98
CA GLY A 100 -0.69 9.92 -22.38
C GLY A 100 -1.41 9.05 -23.44
N GLY A 101 -2.63 9.40 -23.85
CA GLY A 101 -3.40 8.61 -24.83
C GLY A 101 -3.78 7.21 -24.32
N ARG A 102 -4.30 6.35 -25.22
CA ARG A 102 -4.86 5.03 -24.87
C ARG A 102 -3.85 4.08 -24.19
N PHE A 103 -2.58 4.15 -24.56
CA PHE A 103 -1.53 3.22 -24.11
C PHE A 103 -0.49 3.86 -23.18
N GLY A 104 -0.61 5.15 -22.85
CA GLY A 104 0.37 5.83 -21.98
C GLY A 104 0.42 5.33 -20.53
N TRP A 105 -0.53 4.48 -20.12
CA TRP A 105 -0.47 3.77 -18.84
C TRP A 105 0.51 2.58 -18.88
N LEU A 106 0.69 1.93 -20.04
CA LEU A 106 1.70 0.88 -20.22
C LEU A 106 3.11 1.49 -20.19
N GLY A 107 3.33 2.61 -20.86
CA GLY A 107 4.61 3.32 -20.81
C GLY A 107 4.97 3.81 -19.40
N GLU A 108 3.98 4.30 -18.64
CA GLU A 108 4.16 4.62 -17.21
C GLU A 108 4.48 3.36 -16.38
N LEU A 109 3.72 2.28 -16.57
CA LEU A 109 3.91 0.99 -15.86
C LEU A 109 5.32 0.44 -16.11
N SER A 110 5.68 0.18 -17.36
CA SER A 110 6.92 -0.50 -17.73
C SER A 110 8.16 0.30 -17.32
N LEU A 111 8.17 1.62 -17.49
CA LEU A 111 9.33 2.43 -17.14
C LEU A 111 9.48 2.63 -15.63
N VAL A 112 8.38 2.72 -14.86
CA VAL A 112 8.49 2.75 -13.38
C VAL A 112 8.92 1.39 -12.83
N VAL A 113 8.39 0.27 -13.34
CA VAL A 113 8.86 -1.08 -12.96
C VAL A 113 10.35 -1.24 -13.28
N LEU A 114 10.80 -0.80 -14.46
CA LEU A 114 12.22 -0.79 -14.82
C LEU A 114 13.05 0.08 -13.85
N LEU A 115 12.57 1.27 -13.48
CA LEU A 115 13.26 2.15 -12.53
C LEU A 115 13.30 1.59 -11.10
N LEU A 116 12.27 0.86 -10.67
CA LEU A 116 12.28 0.14 -9.39
C LEU A 116 13.33 -0.98 -9.43
N PHE A 117 13.33 -1.81 -10.48
CA PHE A 117 14.33 -2.87 -10.66
C PHE A 117 15.77 -2.33 -10.73
N VAL A 118 16.01 -1.30 -11.54
CA VAL A 118 17.33 -0.64 -11.62
C VAL A 118 17.71 0.01 -10.29
N GLY A 119 16.74 0.60 -9.56
CA GLY A 119 16.95 1.16 -8.23
C GLY A 119 17.44 0.11 -7.23
N ILE A 120 16.79 -1.05 -7.20
CA ILE A 120 17.19 -2.20 -6.37
C ILE A 120 18.61 -2.65 -6.77
N VAL A 121 18.87 -2.91 -8.06
CA VAL A 121 20.20 -3.35 -8.53
C VAL A 121 21.31 -2.36 -8.19
N VAL A 122 21.06 -1.05 -8.35
CA VAL A 122 22.04 0.01 -7.99
C VAL A 122 22.28 0.06 -6.49
N VAL A 123 21.24 -0.06 -5.67
CA VAL A 123 21.38 -0.05 -4.21
C VAL A 123 22.08 -1.33 -3.73
N THR A 124 21.68 -2.51 -4.18
CA THR A 124 22.36 -3.80 -3.91
C THR A 124 23.84 -3.77 -4.31
N GLY A 125 24.15 -3.27 -5.51
CA GLY A 125 25.54 -3.11 -5.95
C GLY A 125 26.33 -2.11 -5.09
N PHE A 126 25.68 -1.06 -4.59
CA PHE A 126 26.28 -0.12 -3.66
C PHE A 126 26.54 -0.73 -2.27
N ALA A 127 25.64 -1.57 -1.73
CA ALA A 127 25.91 -2.34 -0.51
C ALA A 127 27.14 -3.22 -0.67
N ALA A 128 27.18 -4.05 -1.72
CA ALA A 128 28.30 -4.98 -1.93
C ALA A 128 29.65 -4.24 -2.00
N VAL A 129 29.69 -3.08 -2.68
CA VAL A 129 30.89 -2.21 -2.71
C VAL A 129 31.19 -1.60 -1.33
N LEU A 130 30.17 -1.13 -0.60
CA LEU A 130 30.34 -0.50 0.70
C LEU A 130 30.83 -1.50 1.76
N ALA A 131 30.22 -2.69 1.81
CA ALA A 131 30.60 -3.79 2.69
C ALA A 131 32.05 -4.23 2.44
N ALA A 132 32.45 -4.39 1.17
CA ALA A 132 33.83 -4.70 0.80
C ALA A 132 34.84 -3.58 1.12
N VAL A 133 34.44 -2.31 1.05
CA VAL A 133 35.29 -1.16 1.41
C VAL A 133 35.45 -0.99 2.93
N LEU A 134 34.45 -1.42 3.70
CA LEU A 134 34.44 -1.33 5.16
C LEU A 134 34.95 -2.59 5.87
N ASP A 135 35.29 -3.65 5.13
CA ASP A 135 35.64 -4.98 5.67
C ASP A 135 34.51 -5.54 6.56
N ALA A 136 33.27 -5.36 6.10
CA ALA A 136 32.02 -5.65 6.83
C ALA A 136 31.02 -6.47 6.00
N GLY A 137 31.52 -7.19 5.00
CA GLY A 137 30.73 -8.15 4.21
C GLY A 137 30.52 -9.47 4.93
N PRO A 138 29.67 -10.36 4.40
CA PRO A 138 29.40 -11.67 5.01
C PRO A 138 30.60 -12.61 4.94
N ASP A 139 30.69 -13.54 5.89
CA ASP A 139 31.71 -14.60 5.97
C ASP A 139 31.75 -15.52 4.73
N SER A 140 30.64 -15.62 3.99
CA SER A 140 30.53 -16.50 2.83
C SER A 140 30.09 -15.74 1.56
N PRO A 141 30.65 -16.07 0.37
CA PRO A 141 30.23 -15.48 -0.90
C PRO A 141 28.79 -15.83 -1.32
N ASP A 142 28.24 -16.91 -0.74
CA ASP A 142 26.90 -17.44 -1.02
C ASP A 142 25.85 -16.96 0.00
N SER A 143 26.19 -16.01 0.88
CA SER A 143 25.26 -15.42 1.84
C SER A 143 24.14 -14.63 1.16
N GLU A 144 22.93 -14.75 1.69
CA GLU A 144 21.78 -13.93 1.27
C GLU A 144 21.80 -12.51 1.93
N VAL A 145 22.72 -12.29 2.86
CA VAL A 145 22.88 -11.06 3.67
C VAL A 145 24.07 -10.23 3.15
N PHE A 146 23.95 -8.90 3.09
CA PHE A 146 24.99 -7.99 2.57
C PHE A 146 26.01 -7.52 3.60
N PHE A 147 25.63 -7.48 4.88
CA PHE A 147 26.50 -7.08 5.99
C PHE A 147 26.47 -8.14 7.11
N GLU A 148 27.59 -8.36 7.79
CA GLU A 148 27.66 -9.25 8.96
C GLU A 148 26.79 -8.74 10.11
N ASP A 149 26.77 -7.41 10.34
CA ASP A 149 25.94 -6.78 11.37
C ASP A 149 24.45 -6.78 10.97
N PRO A 150 23.55 -7.46 11.73
CA PRO A 150 22.15 -7.59 11.36
C PRO A 150 21.39 -6.26 11.32
N VAL A 151 21.85 -5.25 12.07
CA VAL A 151 21.20 -3.93 12.10
C VAL A 151 21.58 -3.10 10.88
N ALA A 152 22.84 -3.19 10.44
CA ALA A 152 23.33 -2.57 9.21
C ALA A 152 22.68 -3.19 7.97
N ASP A 153 22.56 -4.53 7.92
CA ASP A 153 21.88 -5.20 6.82
C ASP A 153 20.38 -4.86 6.76
N MET A 154 19.67 -4.99 7.88
CA MET A 154 18.26 -4.58 8.00
C MET A 154 18.07 -3.11 7.59
N ALA A 155 18.93 -2.20 8.06
CA ALA A 155 18.88 -0.79 7.68
C ALA A 155 19.03 -0.61 6.16
N PHE A 156 19.95 -1.35 5.55
CA PHE A 156 20.18 -1.32 4.12
C PHE A 156 18.98 -1.87 3.32
N GLN A 157 18.40 -3.00 3.72
CA GLN A 157 17.18 -3.56 3.11
C GLN A 157 16.00 -2.58 3.19
N LEU A 158 15.75 -1.99 4.38
CA LEU A 158 14.68 -0.99 4.58
C LEU A 158 14.88 0.25 3.69
N VAL A 159 16.11 0.72 3.51
CA VAL A 159 16.44 1.81 2.58
C VAL A 159 16.22 1.39 1.12
N GLY A 160 16.56 0.15 0.76
CA GLY A 160 16.32 -0.45 -0.55
C GLY A 160 14.84 -0.50 -0.94
N ILE A 161 13.95 -0.73 0.02
CA ILE A 161 12.50 -0.62 -0.20
C ILE A 161 12.06 0.85 -0.24
N ALA A 162 12.61 1.71 0.64
CA ALA A 162 12.24 3.13 0.73
C ALA A 162 12.44 3.93 -0.57
N ILE A 163 13.36 3.52 -1.46
CA ILE A 163 13.54 4.13 -2.80
C ILE A 163 12.27 4.06 -3.66
N GLY A 164 11.34 3.15 -3.35
CA GLY A 164 10.04 3.06 -4.02
C GLY A 164 9.28 4.39 -4.02
N ILE A 165 9.34 5.16 -2.92
CA ILE A 165 8.67 6.46 -2.78
C ILE A 165 9.10 7.47 -3.86
N PRO A 166 10.39 7.88 -3.95
CA PRO A 166 10.81 8.84 -4.97
C PRO A 166 10.59 8.31 -6.39
N VAL A 167 10.78 7.01 -6.65
CA VAL A 167 10.58 6.42 -7.98
C VAL A 167 9.13 6.52 -8.44
N VAL A 168 8.13 6.13 -7.64
CA VAL A 168 6.73 6.22 -8.06
C VAL A 168 6.19 7.65 -8.08
N LEU A 169 6.68 8.52 -7.19
CA LEU A 169 6.34 9.94 -7.21
C LEU A 169 6.89 10.64 -8.46
N TRP A 170 8.12 10.32 -8.87
CA TRP A 170 8.71 10.75 -10.13
C TRP A 170 7.91 10.21 -11.32
N GLY A 171 7.59 8.91 -11.32
CA GLY A 171 6.78 8.25 -12.35
C GLY A 171 5.43 8.94 -12.57
N ALA A 172 4.66 9.15 -11.49
CA ALA A 172 3.39 9.87 -11.54
C ALA A 172 3.55 11.31 -12.05
N ARG A 173 4.63 12.02 -11.65
CA ARG A 173 4.91 13.41 -12.00
C ARG A 173 5.30 13.64 -13.45
N TYR A 174 6.13 12.76 -14.03
CA TYR A 174 6.74 12.97 -15.33
C TYR A 174 6.13 12.08 -16.42
N LEU A 175 5.89 10.80 -16.13
CA LEU A 175 5.29 9.85 -17.08
C LEU A 175 3.76 9.91 -17.03
N GLY A 176 3.19 9.82 -15.83
CA GLY A 176 1.76 9.94 -15.58
C GLY A 176 1.21 11.36 -15.75
N ARG A 177 2.09 12.37 -15.81
CA ARG A 177 1.78 13.80 -15.97
C ARG A 177 0.69 14.28 -14.99
N ARG A 178 0.67 13.74 -13.76
CA ARG A 178 -0.22 14.15 -12.65
C ARG A 178 0.59 14.69 -11.47
N PRO A 179 0.05 15.55 -10.59
CA PRO A 179 0.80 16.01 -9.42
C PRO A 179 1.21 14.82 -8.54
N ALA A 180 2.49 14.69 -8.19
CA ALA A 180 3.04 13.49 -7.55
C ALA A 180 2.23 13.03 -6.32
N GLY A 181 1.84 13.98 -5.46
CA GLY A 181 1.06 13.71 -4.25
C GLY A 181 -0.35 13.17 -4.47
N THR A 182 -0.86 13.02 -5.71
CA THR A 182 -2.08 12.23 -5.95
C THR A 182 -1.89 10.76 -5.59
N VAL A 183 -0.64 10.28 -5.56
CA VAL A 183 -0.27 8.95 -5.04
C VAL A 183 -0.42 8.88 -3.50
N SER A 184 -0.47 10.01 -2.79
CA SER A 184 -0.70 10.03 -1.33
C SER A 184 -2.20 10.07 -0.98
N SER A 185 -2.96 10.94 -1.66
CA SER A 185 -4.41 11.08 -1.48
C SER A 185 -5.05 11.83 -2.65
N VAL A 186 -6.38 11.77 -2.75
CA VAL A 186 -7.20 12.56 -3.69
C VAL A 186 -7.03 14.09 -3.56
N LEU A 187 -6.48 14.58 -2.43
CA LEU A 187 -6.17 15.99 -2.22
C LEU A 187 -4.80 16.39 -2.79
N GLY A 188 -3.96 15.42 -3.14
CA GLY A 188 -2.60 15.64 -3.61
C GLY A 188 -1.55 15.79 -2.51
N ARG A 189 -1.81 15.32 -1.28
CA ARG A 189 -0.93 15.44 -0.10
C ARG A 189 -1.32 14.45 1.01
N LEU A 190 -0.39 14.12 1.91
CA LEU A 190 -0.73 13.46 3.17
C LEU A 190 -1.55 14.38 4.07
N ARG A 191 -2.60 13.82 4.68
CA ARG A 191 -3.50 14.51 5.60
C ARG A 191 -3.02 14.30 7.04
N TRP A 192 -1.98 15.02 7.47
CA TRP A 192 -1.30 14.81 8.77
C TRP A 192 -2.21 14.62 10.00
N LYS A 193 -3.28 15.42 10.15
CA LYS A 193 -4.26 15.26 11.25
C LYS A 193 -5.07 13.95 11.17
N TRP A 194 -5.29 13.44 9.96
CA TRP A 194 -5.90 12.14 9.72
C TRP A 194 -4.89 11.02 9.95
N LEU A 195 -3.66 11.14 9.42
CA LEU A 195 -2.55 10.21 9.66
C LEU A 195 -2.31 9.96 11.16
N GLY A 196 -2.20 11.01 11.97
CA GLY A 196 -2.04 10.86 13.43
C GLY A 196 -3.22 10.18 14.12
N LEU A 197 -4.46 10.38 13.62
CA LEU A 197 -5.64 9.67 14.11
C LEU A 197 -5.64 8.19 13.66
N CYS A 198 -5.17 7.89 12.46
CA CYS A 198 -4.98 6.51 12.00
C CYS A 198 -3.94 5.77 12.86
N ALA A 199 -2.81 6.42 13.17
CA ALA A 199 -1.77 5.86 14.02
C ALA A 199 -2.27 5.60 15.45
N ALA A 200 -3.03 6.55 16.03
CA ALA A 200 -3.63 6.41 17.35
C ALA A 200 -4.66 5.27 17.47
N VAL A 201 -5.20 4.77 16.34
CA VAL A 201 -6.06 3.57 16.30
C VAL A 201 -5.25 2.32 15.94
N ALA A 202 -4.31 2.41 15.00
CA ALA A 202 -3.51 1.29 14.53
C ALA A 202 -2.61 0.70 15.63
N VAL A 203 -1.82 1.54 16.31
CA VAL A 203 -0.85 1.11 17.33
C VAL A 203 -1.48 0.27 18.46
N PRO A 204 -2.53 0.72 19.18
CA PRO A 204 -3.13 -0.11 20.22
C PRO A 204 -3.80 -1.38 19.66
N MET A 205 -4.28 -1.36 18.42
CA MET A 205 -4.91 -2.55 17.84
C MET A 205 -3.88 -3.62 17.44
N ILE A 206 -2.72 -3.21 16.92
CA ILE A 206 -1.57 -4.09 16.67
C ILE A 206 -1.00 -4.66 17.97
N ILE A 207 -0.90 -3.86 19.04
CA ILE A 207 -0.47 -4.35 20.36
C ILE A 207 -1.44 -5.44 20.87
N VAL A 208 -2.75 -5.25 20.74
CA VAL A 208 -3.74 -6.26 21.12
C VAL A 208 -3.66 -7.50 20.23
N GLN A 209 -3.44 -7.33 18.92
CA GLN A 209 -3.30 -8.42 17.95
C GLN A 209 -2.11 -9.33 18.28
N PHE A 210 -0.91 -8.77 18.45
CA PHE A 210 0.28 -9.51 18.83
C PHE A 210 0.16 -10.08 20.24
N GLY A 211 -0.45 -9.34 21.18
CA GLY A 211 -0.72 -9.83 22.52
C GLY A 211 -1.63 -11.06 22.54
N ILE A 212 -2.63 -11.13 21.65
CA ILE A 212 -3.47 -12.33 21.47
C ILE A 212 -2.67 -13.47 20.85
N MET A 213 -1.81 -13.20 19.86
CA MET A 213 -0.94 -14.23 19.26
C MET A 213 -0.03 -14.85 20.32
N ILE A 214 0.74 -14.01 21.03
CA ILE A 214 1.66 -14.42 22.11
C ILE A 214 0.92 -15.18 23.22
N ALA A 215 -0.29 -14.77 23.58
CA ALA A 215 -1.10 -15.47 24.59
C ALA A 215 -1.70 -16.80 24.10
N TRP A 216 -1.91 -16.96 22.78
CA TRP A 216 -2.42 -18.19 22.19
C TRP A 216 -1.31 -19.24 22.12
N THR A 217 -0.12 -18.89 21.62
CA THR A 217 1.04 -19.79 21.53
C THR A 217 1.78 -19.94 22.86
N TRP A 218 1.26 -19.38 23.97
CA TRP A 218 1.94 -19.40 25.26
C TRP A 218 2.02 -20.80 25.86
N GLY A 219 3.24 -21.34 25.96
CA GLY A 219 3.48 -22.67 26.52
C GLY A 219 3.25 -23.81 25.54
N GLU A 220 3.07 -23.52 24.25
CA GLU A 220 3.47 -24.47 23.21
C GLU A 220 5.00 -24.65 23.34
N GLU A 221 5.48 -25.89 23.23
CA GLU A 221 6.92 -26.18 23.27
C GLU A 221 7.52 -25.62 21.97
N SER A 222 8.09 -24.42 22.06
CA SER A 222 8.71 -23.75 20.92
C SER A 222 9.78 -24.67 20.35
N ALA A 223 9.82 -24.81 19.01
CA ALA A 223 11.03 -25.23 18.34
C ALA A 223 12.20 -24.37 18.85
N GLU A 224 13.40 -24.96 18.91
CA GLU A 224 14.64 -24.34 19.42
C GLU A 224 14.70 -22.84 19.07
N PRO A 225 15.00 -21.95 20.04
CA PRO A 225 14.93 -20.51 19.83
C PRO A 225 15.74 -20.10 18.59
N ALA A 226 15.06 -19.47 17.63
CA ALA A 226 15.60 -19.23 16.29
C ALA A 226 16.71 -18.16 16.24
N GLY A 227 16.88 -17.38 17.31
CA GLY A 227 17.95 -16.41 17.48
C GLY A 227 18.76 -16.64 18.76
N ASP A 228 19.89 -15.94 18.86
CA ASP A 228 20.86 -16.05 19.96
C ASP A 228 20.34 -15.55 21.34
N GLY A 229 19.07 -15.18 21.42
CA GLY A 229 18.45 -14.55 22.58
C GLY A 229 18.66 -13.04 22.62
N PHE A 230 18.35 -12.42 23.77
CA PHE A 230 18.37 -10.96 23.90
C PHE A 230 19.79 -10.38 23.67
N PRO A 231 20.03 -9.56 22.62
CA PRO A 231 21.37 -9.12 22.22
C PRO A 231 21.97 -8.03 23.14
N GLY A 232 21.35 -7.77 24.29
CA GLY A 232 21.74 -6.73 25.22
C GLY A 232 21.16 -5.35 24.89
N TRP A 233 21.06 -4.50 25.92
CA TRP A 233 20.38 -3.20 25.84
C TRP A 233 20.96 -2.26 24.78
N THR A 234 22.27 -2.25 24.56
CA THR A 234 22.90 -1.36 23.57
C THR A 234 22.47 -1.71 22.15
N ALA A 235 22.61 -2.98 21.76
CA ALA A 235 22.17 -3.45 20.44
C ALA A 235 20.67 -3.23 20.26
N PHE A 236 19.85 -3.66 21.22
CA PHE A 236 18.40 -3.49 21.18
C PHE A 236 17.95 -2.03 21.00
N LEU A 237 18.54 -1.09 21.75
CA LEU A 237 18.19 0.34 21.63
C LEU A 237 18.66 0.96 20.32
N VAL A 238 19.79 0.51 19.75
CA VAL A 238 20.25 0.91 18.42
C VAL A 238 19.30 0.37 17.36
N SER A 239 18.90 -0.91 17.43
CA SER A 239 17.90 -1.51 16.55
C SER A 239 16.59 -0.76 16.59
N LEU A 240 16.04 -0.46 17.78
CA LEU A 240 14.79 0.32 17.90
C LEU A 240 14.92 1.74 17.31
N ALA A 241 16.08 2.39 17.43
CA ALA A 241 16.31 3.70 16.82
C ALA A 241 16.35 3.63 15.28
N VAL A 242 17.03 2.63 14.72
CA VAL A 242 17.10 2.36 13.27
C VAL A 242 15.73 1.98 12.70
N LEU A 243 15.04 1.03 13.34
CA LEU A 243 13.69 0.60 12.95
C LEU A 243 12.70 1.77 13.02
N GLY A 244 12.71 2.53 14.12
CA GLY A 244 11.88 3.73 14.29
C GLY A 244 12.14 4.81 13.23
N ALA A 245 13.37 4.91 12.72
CA ALA A 245 13.75 5.86 11.68
C ALA A 245 13.38 5.38 10.26
N LEU A 246 13.45 4.08 9.96
CA LEU A 246 13.38 3.55 8.60
C LEU A 246 12.08 2.81 8.26
N VAL A 247 11.53 2.00 9.18
CA VAL A 247 10.32 1.19 8.94
C VAL A 247 9.11 2.03 8.49
N PRO A 248 8.85 3.24 9.04
CA PRO A 248 7.77 4.10 8.54
C PRO A 248 7.92 4.50 7.06
N PHE A 249 9.15 4.55 6.53
CA PHE A 249 9.42 4.84 5.12
C PHE A 249 9.37 3.57 4.25
N GLN A 250 9.82 2.41 4.74
CA GLN A 250 9.64 1.12 4.07
C GLN A 250 8.14 0.81 3.89
N ALA A 251 7.38 0.81 4.98
CA ALA A 251 5.93 0.57 4.95
C ALA A 251 5.20 1.59 4.06
N ALA A 252 5.62 2.86 4.10
CA ALA A 252 5.10 3.87 3.18
C ALA A 252 5.46 3.58 1.71
N ALA A 253 6.67 3.12 1.39
CA ALA A 253 7.08 2.83 0.03
C ALA A 253 6.23 1.73 -0.61
N GLU A 254 5.97 0.64 0.12
CA GLU A 254 5.12 -0.44 -0.36
C GLU A 254 3.68 0.01 -0.58
N GLU A 255 3.10 0.76 0.37
CA GLU A 255 1.76 1.31 0.19
C GLU A 255 1.69 2.32 -0.99
N TYR A 256 2.76 3.11 -1.21
CA TYR A 256 2.87 4.00 -2.37
C TYR A 256 3.03 3.25 -3.69
N VAL A 257 3.76 2.13 -3.73
CA VAL A 257 3.94 1.28 -4.92
C VAL A 257 2.65 0.53 -5.22
N PHE A 258 2.22 -0.35 -4.31
CA PHE A 258 1.14 -1.31 -4.56
C PHE A 258 -0.25 -0.66 -4.49
N ARG A 259 -0.57 0.08 -3.42
CA ARG A 259 -1.93 0.60 -3.19
C ARG A 259 -2.12 1.99 -3.79
N GLY A 260 -1.04 2.76 -3.93
CA GLY A 260 -1.05 4.10 -4.54
C GLY A 260 -0.90 4.07 -6.05
N TRP A 261 0.34 3.93 -6.51
CA TRP A 261 0.71 4.13 -7.90
C TRP A 261 0.17 3.02 -8.81
N LEU A 262 0.37 1.76 -8.47
CA LEU A 262 -0.03 0.62 -9.30
C LEU A 262 -1.56 0.58 -9.48
N VAL A 263 -2.33 0.76 -8.39
CA VAL A 263 -3.80 0.86 -8.45
C VAL A 263 -4.25 2.03 -9.35
N GLN A 264 -3.59 3.20 -9.28
CA GLN A 264 -3.90 4.34 -10.14
C GLN A 264 -3.53 4.12 -11.61
N VAL A 265 -2.47 3.35 -11.90
CA VAL A 265 -2.05 3.03 -13.27
C VAL A 265 -3.01 2.01 -13.90
N ILE A 266 -3.29 0.89 -13.23
CA ILE A 266 -4.26 -0.11 -13.71
C ILE A 266 -5.66 0.51 -13.79
N GLY A 267 -6.01 1.38 -12.83
CA GLY A 267 -7.26 2.15 -12.80
C GLY A 267 -7.52 3.03 -14.03
N ARG A 268 -6.51 3.29 -14.89
CA ARG A 268 -6.68 3.94 -16.20
C ARG A 268 -7.33 3.01 -17.24
N ALA A 269 -7.14 1.70 -17.12
CA ALA A 269 -7.63 0.69 -18.06
C ALA A 269 -8.95 0.01 -17.64
N VAL A 270 -9.24 -0.08 -16.34
CA VAL A 270 -10.43 -0.77 -15.79
C VAL A 270 -11.52 0.21 -15.32
N ARG A 271 -12.80 -0.17 -15.40
CA ARG A 271 -13.92 0.73 -15.00
C ARG A 271 -14.16 0.79 -13.48
N SER A 272 -13.79 -0.27 -12.78
CA SER A 272 -13.98 -0.49 -11.33
C SER A 272 -12.61 -0.54 -10.62
N PRO A 273 -12.48 -0.14 -9.34
CA PRO A 273 -11.22 -0.28 -8.61
C PRO A 273 -10.81 -1.74 -8.40
N TRP A 274 -11.77 -2.67 -8.34
CA TRP A 274 -11.54 -4.03 -7.83
C TRP A 274 -10.47 -4.84 -8.58
N PRO A 275 -10.40 -4.87 -9.93
CA PRO A 275 -9.32 -5.57 -10.61
C PRO A 275 -7.93 -5.00 -10.28
N ALA A 276 -7.83 -3.68 -10.13
CA ALA A 276 -6.58 -3.02 -9.76
C ALA A 276 -6.16 -3.36 -8.33
N VAL A 277 -7.12 -3.40 -7.39
CA VAL A 277 -6.90 -3.84 -6.01
C VAL A 277 -6.47 -5.31 -5.97
N VAL A 278 -7.19 -6.23 -6.62
CA VAL A 278 -6.87 -7.67 -6.62
C VAL A 278 -5.48 -7.94 -7.20
N ILE A 279 -5.14 -7.32 -8.34
CA ILE A 279 -3.82 -7.47 -8.96
C ILE A 279 -2.71 -6.92 -8.05
N ALA A 280 -2.92 -5.74 -7.45
CA ALA A 280 -1.95 -5.16 -6.51
C ALA A 280 -1.79 -5.99 -5.23
N SER A 281 -2.86 -6.60 -4.72
CA SER A 281 -2.81 -7.49 -3.55
C SER A 281 -2.08 -8.80 -3.86
N LEU A 282 -2.31 -9.39 -5.03
CA LEU A 282 -1.62 -10.61 -5.45
C LEU A 282 -0.12 -10.36 -5.65
N LEU A 283 0.24 -9.27 -6.33
CA LEU A 283 1.64 -8.88 -6.52
C LEU A 283 2.33 -8.50 -5.21
N PHE A 284 1.60 -7.95 -4.24
CA PHE A 284 2.13 -7.67 -2.90
C PHE A 284 2.47 -8.96 -2.14
N ALA A 285 1.55 -9.94 -2.13
CA ALA A 285 1.81 -11.25 -1.52
C ALA A 285 2.99 -11.96 -2.20
N LEU A 286 3.00 -12.02 -3.54
CA LEU A 286 4.10 -12.62 -4.31
C LEU A 286 5.46 -11.92 -4.10
N ALA A 287 5.47 -10.62 -3.80
CA ALA A 287 6.71 -9.89 -3.49
C ALA A 287 7.31 -10.23 -2.12
N HIS A 288 6.52 -10.84 -1.22
CA HIS A 288 7.00 -11.42 0.04
C HIS A 288 7.37 -12.90 -0.10
N GLY A 289 7.26 -13.49 -1.30
CA GLY A 289 7.47 -14.93 -1.53
C GLY A 289 6.19 -15.75 -1.49
N PHE A 290 6.33 -17.06 -1.64
CA PHE A 290 5.22 -18.01 -1.47
C PHE A 290 5.10 -18.51 -0.02
N GLY A 291 6.23 -18.67 0.67
CA GLY A 291 6.34 -19.10 2.06
C GLY A 291 5.40 -20.26 2.42
N GLU A 292 4.77 -20.15 3.58
CA GLU A 292 3.67 -20.99 4.00
C GLU A 292 2.34 -20.54 3.39
N LEU A 293 1.47 -21.52 3.11
CA LEU A 293 0.16 -21.22 2.50
C LEU A 293 -0.69 -20.30 3.40
N SER A 294 -0.53 -20.39 4.73
CA SER A 294 -1.17 -19.50 5.69
C SER A 294 -0.68 -18.05 5.56
N GLY A 295 0.63 -17.82 5.50
CA GLY A 295 1.20 -16.47 5.40
C GLY A 295 0.91 -15.83 4.04
N PHE A 296 0.96 -16.60 2.95
CA PHE A 296 0.54 -16.10 1.63
C PHE A 296 -0.94 -15.68 1.61
N ILE A 297 -1.83 -16.49 2.17
CA ILE A 297 -3.27 -16.17 2.26
C ILE A 297 -3.50 -14.96 3.18
N LEU A 298 -2.80 -14.88 4.31
CA LEU A 298 -2.80 -13.74 5.24
C LEU A 298 -2.46 -12.45 4.48
N LEU A 299 -1.29 -12.40 3.84
CA LEU A 299 -0.81 -11.23 3.09
C LEU A 299 -1.79 -10.80 1.99
N PHE A 300 -2.28 -11.75 1.19
CA PHE A 300 -3.24 -11.45 0.12
C PHE A 300 -4.56 -10.91 0.67
N TYR A 301 -5.07 -11.51 1.75
CA TYR A 301 -6.31 -11.11 2.41
C TYR A 301 -6.23 -9.70 3.01
N SER A 302 -5.19 -9.42 3.77
CA SER A 302 -4.95 -8.09 4.37
C SER A 302 -4.78 -7.03 3.28
N ALA A 303 -4.01 -7.33 2.24
CA ALA A 303 -3.82 -6.45 1.10
C ALA A 303 -5.14 -6.08 0.41
N LEU A 304 -6.09 -7.01 0.26
CA LEU A 304 -7.42 -6.72 -0.28
C LEU A 304 -8.21 -5.74 0.61
N TRP A 305 -8.21 -5.95 1.94
CA TRP A 305 -8.86 -5.06 2.89
C TRP A 305 -8.25 -3.66 2.92
N TRP A 306 -6.93 -3.58 2.89
CA TRP A 306 -6.18 -2.32 2.87
C TRP A 306 -6.40 -1.59 1.54
N GLY A 307 -6.38 -2.30 0.41
CA GLY A 307 -6.75 -1.76 -0.90
C GLY A 307 -8.18 -1.19 -0.93
N TRP A 308 -9.16 -1.89 -0.33
CA TRP A 308 -10.51 -1.34 -0.14
C TRP A 308 -10.49 -0.07 0.72
N LEU A 309 -9.78 -0.07 1.85
CA LEU A 309 -9.72 1.06 2.78
C LEU A 309 -9.13 2.32 2.13
N VAL A 310 -8.12 2.17 1.27
CA VAL A 310 -7.53 3.27 0.49
C VAL A 310 -8.55 3.89 -0.47
N ILE A 311 -9.29 3.08 -1.22
CA ILE A 311 -10.40 3.57 -2.07
C ILE A 311 -11.49 4.24 -1.22
N ARG A 312 -11.80 3.66 -0.05
CA ARG A 312 -12.87 4.09 0.85
C ARG A 312 -12.56 5.39 1.61
N THR A 313 -11.28 5.71 1.81
CA THR A 313 -10.80 6.91 2.53
C THR A 313 -10.11 7.94 1.62
N GLY A 314 -9.87 7.61 0.36
CA GLY A 314 -9.28 8.51 -0.64
C GLY A 314 -7.78 8.77 -0.45
N GLY A 315 -7.03 7.89 0.20
CA GLY A 315 -5.59 8.04 0.43
C GLY A 315 -4.97 6.94 1.26
N LEU A 316 -3.64 6.93 1.33
CA LEU A 316 -2.85 5.87 1.95
C LEU A 316 -2.70 5.97 3.47
N GLU A 317 -3.14 7.06 4.09
CA GLU A 317 -2.76 7.38 5.48
C GLU A 317 -3.15 6.30 6.50
N ALA A 318 -4.28 5.62 6.32
CA ALA A 318 -4.70 4.57 7.24
C ALA A 318 -3.86 3.29 7.09
N VAL A 319 -3.55 2.89 5.85
CA VAL A 319 -2.78 1.66 5.60
C VAL A 319 -1.31 1.84 5.92
N ILE A 320 -0.73 3.01 5.64
CA ILE A 320 0.66 3.35 6.03
C ILE A 320 0.85 3.23 7.54
N THR A 321 -0.08 3.75 8.35
CA THR A 321 0.06 3.68 9.81
C THR A 321 -0.19 2.29 10.38
N MET A 322 -1.03 1.48 9.72
CA MET A 322 -1.25 0.10 10.13
C MET A 322 -0.02 -0.75 9.79
N HIS A 323 0.45 -0.67 8.55
CA HIS A 323 1.64 -1.35 8.07
C HIS A 323 2.89 -0.96 8.91
N ALA A 324 3.13 0.34 9.11
CA ALA A 324 4.26 0.79 9.93
C ALA A 324 4.16 0.33 11.39
N ALA A 325 2.96 0.31 12.00
CA ALA A 325 2.78 -0.19 13.36
C ALA A 325 3.02 -1.71 13.45
N ASN A 326 2.53 -2.47 12.47
CA ASN A 326 2.75 -3.91 12.36
C ASN A 326 4.24 -4.24 12.28
N ASN A 327 4.96 -3.65 11.32
CA ASN A 327 6.37 -3.95 11.08
C ASN A 327 7.26 -3.43 12.21
N LEU A 328 6.95 -2.28 12.83
CA LEU A 328 7.68 -1.80 14.00
C LEU A 328 7.55 -2.75 15.20
N LEU A 329 6.38 -3.38 15.40
CA LEU A 329 6.21 -4.35 16.47
C LEU A 329 6.87 -5.70 16.11
N ALA A 330 6.70 -6.19 14.88
CA ALA A 330 7.33 -7.42 14.42
C ALA A 330 8.87 -7.35 14.49
N PHE A 331 9.49 -6.37 13.84
CA PHE A 331 10.95 -6.20 13.88
C PHE A 331 11.45 -5.78 15.27
N GLY A 332 10.63 -5.07 16.06
CA GLY A 332 10.95 -4.75 17.45
C GLY A 332 10.99 -5.98 18.36
N LEU A 333 10.14 -6.98 18.12
CA LEU A 333 10.18 -8.27 18.79
C LEU A 333 11.39 -9.10 18.32
N ALA A 334 11.64 -9.19 17.01
CA ALA A 334 12.83 -9.86 16.47
C ALA A 334 14.13 -9.26 17.03
N ALA A 335 14.23 -7.92 17.15
CA ALA A 335 15.34 -7.24 17.82
C ALA A 335 15.48 -7.62 19.31
N GLY A 336 14.38 -7.95 19.99
CA GLY A 336 14.38 -8.40 21.38
C GLY A 336 14.77 -9.87 21.56
N PHE A 337 14.55 -10.72 20.55
CA PHE A 337 14.88 -12.15 20.58
C PHE A 337 16.20 -12.52 19.87
N GLY A 338 16.86 -11.55 19.21
CA GLY A 338 18.11 -11.78 18.48
C GLY A 338 17.91 -12.26 17.04
N GLU A 339 16.70 -12.10 16.49
CA GLU A 339 16.26 -12.71 15.23
C GLU A 339 16.33 -11.75 14.02
N LEU A 340 17.02 -10.60 14.12
CA LEU A 340 17.10 -9.61 13.04
C LEU A 340 17.84 -10.09 11.79
N ALA A 341 18.67 -11.13 11.91
CA ALA A 341 19.36 -11.77 10.80
C ALA A 341 18.50 -12.85 10.10
N SER A 342 17.29 -13.11 10.58
CA SER A 342 16.40 -14.12 10.01
C SER A 342 15.95 -13.73 8.59
N THR A 343 15.98 -14.70 7.68
CA THR A 343 15.44 -14.58 6.32
C THR A 343 13.94 -14.87 6.25
N GLU A 344 13.32 -15.28 7.37
CA GLU A 344 11.88 -15.50 7.49
C GLU A 344 11.08 -14.23 7.18
N THR A 345 9.97 -14.39 6.46
CA THR A 345 9.12 -13.28 6.01
C THR A 345 7.71 -13.39 6.58
N ALA A 346 6.89 -12.37 6.34
CA ALA A 346 5.46 -12.46 6.62
C ALA A 346 4.70 -13.51 5.77
N ALA A 347 5.31 -14.06 4.71
CA ALA A 347 4.75 -15.18 3.93
C ALA A 347 4.89 -16.52 4.67
N ASP A 348 5.80 -16.62 5.63
CA ASP A 348 6.09 -17.84 6.41
C ASP A 348 5.24 -17.90 7.70
N ALA A 349 4.36 -16.92 7.90
CA ALA A 349 3.53 -16.78 9.08
C ALA A 349 2.60 -17.99 9.32
N PRO A 350 2.53 -18.50 10.57
CA PRO A 350 1.76 -19.69 10.89
C PRO A 350 0.24 -19.44 10.81
N TRP A 351 -0.55 -20.51 10.73
CA TRP A 351 -2.00 -20.42 10.55
C TRP A 351 -2.72 -19.68 11.69
N GLN A 352 -2.18 -19.68 12.91
CA GLN A 352 -2.69 -18.88 14.03
C GLN A 352 -2.65 -17.37 13.70
N ALA A 353 -1.56 -16.88 13.10
CA ALA A 353 -1.43 -15.49 12.67
C ALA A 353 -2.46 -15.14 11.59
N MET A 354 -2.68 -16.04 10.62
CA MET A 354 -3.73 -15.90 9.61
C MET A 354 -5.14 -15.83 10.23
N ALA A 355 -5.42 -16.69 11.22
CA ALA A 355 -6.71 -16.74 11.91
C ALA A 355 -6.99 -15.44 12.70
N VAL A 356 -5.98 -14.87 13.35
CA VAL A 356 -6.09 -13.57 14.03
C VAL A 356 -6.27 -12.44 13.00
N GLU A 357 -5.48 -12.43 11.92
CA GLU A 357 -5.56 -11.37 10.89
C GLU A 357 -6.91 -11.36 10.13
N PHE A 358 -7.55 -12.53 9.96
CA PHE A 358 -8.92 -12.65 9.45
C PHE A 358 -9.96 -11.92 10.32
N VAL A 359 -9.65 -11.62 11.59
CA VAL A 359 -10.47 -10.78 12.47
C VAL A 359 -9.99 -9.33 12.47
N PHE A 360 -8.67 -9.10 12.57
CA PHE A 360 -8.10 -7.78 12.78
C PHE A 360 -8.05 -6.91 11.51
N ALA A 361 -7.77 -7.45 10.32
CA ALA A 361 -7.77 -6.66 9.08
C ALA A 361 -9.16 -6.07 8.75
N PRO A 362 -10.27 -6.85 8.79
CA PRO A 362 -11.62 -6.30 8.64
C PRO A 362 -11.96 -5.30 9.74
N LEU A 363 -11.65 -5.63 11.00
CA LEU A 363 -11.95 -4.78 12.15
C LEU A 363 -11.31 -3.40 11.99
N TYR A 364 -10.01 -3.33 11.65
CA TYR A 364 -9.33 -2.07 11.37
C TYR A 364 -10.05 -1.28 10.29
N CYS A 365 -10.26 -1.93 9.14
CA CYS A 365 -10.74 -1.25 7.96
C CYS A 365 -12.17 -0.74 8.15
N LEU A 366 -13.04 -1.51 8.83
CA LEU A 366 -14.41 -1.10 9.15
C LEU A 366 -14.44 0.02 10.19
N VAL A 367 -13.63 -0.04 11.24
CA VAL A 367 -13.48 1.03 12.25
C VAL A 367 -13.00 2.32 11.58
N MET A 368 -11.94 2.25 10.76
CA MET A 368 -11.38 3.42 10.09
C MET A 368 -12.31 4.00 9.02
N ALA A 369 -13.06 3.17 8.28
CA ALA A 369 -14.12 3.64 7.38
C ALA A 369 -15.23 4.37 8.16
N ARG A 370 -15.64 3.85 9.33
CA ARG A 370 -16.64 4.47 10.22
C ARG A 370 -16.18 5.82 10.77
N ILE A 371 -14.90 5.93 11.15
CA ILE A 371 -14.31 7.20 11.62
C ILE A 371 -14.18 8.19 10.45
N ALA A 372 -13.75 7.73 9.28
CA ALA A 372 -13.65 8.55 8.07
C ALA A 372 -15.00 9.15 7.64
N ASP A 373 -16.10 8.40 7.84
CA ASP A 373 -17.47 8.92 7.68
C ASP A 373 -17.77 10.05 8.65
N ARG A 374 -17.59 9.80 9.96
CA ARG A 374 -17.87 10.76 11.04
C ARG A 374 -17.03 12.03 10.95
N LYS A 375 -15.81 11.94 10.42
CA LYS A 375 -14.87 13.06 10.25
C LYS A 375 -14.96 13.75 8.89
N GLY A 376 -15.85 13.31 7.98
CA GLY A 376 -15.99 13.92 6.66
C GLY A 376 -14.73 13.83 5.79
N VAL A 377 -13.95 12.75 5.93
CA VAL A 377 -12.67 12.59 5.21
C VAL A 377 -12.93 12.55 3.69
N ALA A 378 -12.24 13.42 2.94
CA ALA A 378 -12.40 13.56 1.49
C ALA A 378 -11.99 12.29 0.74
N ARG A 379 -12.89 11.75 -0.10
CA ARG A 379 -12.73 10.47 -0.83
C ARG A 379 -12.54 10.63 -2.34
N VAL A 380 -12.80 11.82 -2.85
CA VAL A 380 -12.74 12.18 -4.26
C VAL A 380 -11.96 13.48 -4.44
N SER A 381 -11.43 13.69 -5.65
CA SER A 381 -10.71 14.91 -6.00
C SER A 381 -11.61 16.14 -5.80
N PRO A 382 -11.11 17.23 -5.19
CA PRO A 382 -11.88 18.45 -5.05
C PRO A 382 -12.21 19.04 -6.42
N GLY A 383 -13.38 19.67 -6.56
CA GLY A 383 -13.67 20.48 -7.72
C GLY A 383 -12.74 21.69 -7.82
N GLU A 384 -12.54 22.20 -9.03
CA GLU A 384 -11.95 23.53 -9.23
C GLU A 384 -12.98 24.59 -8.79
N GLY A 385 -13.04 24.82 -7.46
CA GLY A 385 -13.43 26.13 -6.95
C GLY A 385 -12.46 27.18 -7.49
N PRO A 386 -12.85 28.48 -7.53
CA PRO A 386 -12.01 29.54 -8.08
C PRO A 386 -10.60 29.45 -7.50
N ARG A 387 -9.60 29.40 -8.39
CA ARG A 387 -8.19 29.31 -7.98
C ARG A 387 -7.92 30.47 -7.05
N ALA A 388 -7.71 30.18 -5.76
CA ALA A 388 -7.26 31.17 -4.79
C ALA A 388 -5.99 31.77 -5.38
N GLY A 389 -6.08 33.05 -5.76
CA GLY A 389 -5.04 33.71 -6.51
C GLY A 389 -3.73 33.69 -5.75
N ALA A 390 -2.62 33.85 -6.49
CA ALA A 390 -1.40 34.34 -5.87
C ALA A 390 -1.75 35.58 -5.04
N GLY A 391 -1.23 35.66 -3.83
CA GLY A 391 -1.57 36.72 -2.88
C GLY A 391 -1.12 38.09 -3.38
N THR A 392 -1.97 38.76 -4.14
CA THR A 392 -1.92 40.20 -4.34
C THR A 392 -2.67 40.86 -3.20
N GLU A 393 -1.99 41.78 -2.52
CA GLU A 393 -2.60 42.69 -1.55
C GLU A 393 -3.83 43.38 -2.14
N LEU A 394 -4.91 43.43 -1.36
CA LEU A 394 -5.79 44.59 -1.37
C LEU A 394 -5.97 45.07 0.07
N ALA A 395 -5.23 46.13 0.40
CA ALA A 395 -5.65 47.04 1.44
C ALA A 395 -6.96 47.72 1.00
N ALA A 396 -8.00 47.63 1.82
CA ALA A 396 -9.23 48.39 1.66
C ALA A 396 -9.70 48.84 3.04
N GLY A 397 -9.21 50.00 3.49
CA GLY A 397 -9.65 50.67 4.71
C GLY A 397 -10.58 51.83 4.40
N ALA A 398 -11.83 51.73 4.86
CA ALA A 398 -12.79 52.80 5.17
C ALA A 398 -14.11 52.13 5.62
N GLY A 399 -14.78 52.49 6.72
CA GLY A 399 -14.50 53.51 7.72
C GLY A 399 -15.79 54.20 8.16
N THR A 400 -16.24 53.95 9.39
CA THR A 400 -17.20 54.80 10.13
C THR A 400 -17.07 54.53 11.63
N GLU A 401 -17.28 55.58 12.42
CA GLU A 401 -16.93 55.66 13.84
C GLU A 401 -17.97 55.04 14.78
N LEU A 402 -17.52 54.59 15.96
CA LEU A 402 -18.06 55.13 17.22
C LEU A 402 -17.03 54.95 18.36
N ALA A 403 -16.92 55.95 19.24
CA ALA A 403 -15.88 56.05 20.26
C ALA A 403 -16.35 55.69 21.67
N ALA A 404 -15.45 55.19 22.54
CA ALA A 404 -15.37 55.55 23.98
C ALA A 404 -14.17 54.89 24.70
N GLY A 405 -13.52 55.62 25.62
CA GLY A 405 -12.70 55.08 26.73
C GLY A 405 -11.34 54.46 26.35
N ALA A 406 -10.23 55.20 26.22
CA ALA A 406 -9.45 55.87 27.28
C ALA A 406 -8.78 54.90 28.29
N GLY A 407 -7.44 54.87 28.33
CA GLY A 407 -6.65 54.20 29.37
C GLY A 407 -5.28 53.70 28.90
N ALA A 408 -4.21 54.31 29.41
CA ALA A 408 -2.81 53.90 29.26
C ALA A 408 -2.55 52.43 29.66
N GLY A 409 -1.48 51.75 29.24
CA GLY A 409 -0.30 52.15 28.47
C GLY A 409 0.86 51.17 28.72
N ALA A 410 2.01 51.40 28.09
CA ALA A 410 3.29 50.67 28.26
C ALA A 410 3.33 49.17 27.86
N GLY A 411 4.07 48.89 26.78
CA GLY A 411 4.97 47.72 26.74
C GLY A 411 6.26 48.01 27.54
N PRO A 412 7.28 47.12 27.54
CA PRO A 412 7.72 46.36 26.36
C PRO A 412 8.16 44.90 26.61
N ALA A 413 8.70 44.28 25.54
CA ALA A 413 9.84 43.36 25.45
C ALA A 413 10.49 42.80 26.75
N ALA A 414 11.14 41.63 26.80
CA ALA A 414 11.40 40.48 25.90
C ALA A 414 12.45 39.58 26.64
N ALA A 415 12.81 38.41 26.07
CA ALA A 415 13.94 37.56 26.47
C ALA A 415 13.88 36.91 27.88
N ALA A 416 14.68 35.88 28.22
CA ALA A 416 15.12 34.71 27.45
C ALA A 416 15.80 33.68 28.40
N ALA A 417 15.51 32.38 28.19
CA ALA A 417 16.38 31.22 28.46
C ALA A 417 16.83 30.86 29.90
N VAL A 418 17.42 29.65 30.00
CA VAL A 418 18.30 29.10 31.06
C VAL A 418 17.65 28.52 32.34
N GLY A 419 17.58 27.17 32.41
CA GLY A 419 17.84 26.41 33.65
C GLY A 419 19.34 26.03 33.73
N PRO A 420 19.86 25.24 34.70
CA PRO A 420 19.17 24.22 35.52
C PRO A 420 19.58 24.27 37.03
N GLY A 421 19.30 23.21 37.82
CA GLY A 421 20.08 22.94 39.04
C GLY A 421 19.37 22.33 40.27
N LEU A 422 19.50 21.00 40.40
CA LEU A 422 19.88 20.22 41.61
C LEU A 422 19.46 20.60 43.07
N ALA A 423 19.28 19.51 43.82
CA ALA A 423 19.62 19.28 45.24
C ALA A 423 18.50 19.34 46.32
N ALA A 424 18.47 18.23 47.06
CA ALA A 424 17.55 17.88 48.15
C ALA A 424 17.86 18.57 49.48
N SER A 425 16.93 18.49 50.45
CA SER A 425 17.17 17.75 51.71
C SER A 425 16.01 17.84 52.74
N HIS A 426 15.78 16.72 53.45
CA HIS A 426 15.32 16.55 54.85
C HIS A 426 14.06 17.29 55.40
N ALA A 427 13.39 16.84 56.47
CA ALA A 427 13.13 15.52 57.07
C ALA A 427 12.20 15.73 58.30
N SER A 428 11.31 14.77 58.64
CA SER A 428 10.71 14.64 60.00
C SER A 428 10.00 13.30 60.20
N THR A 429 10.38 12.57 61.26
CA THR A 429 9.76 11.36 61.86
C THR A 429 9.29 11.74 63.30
N PRO A 430 8.87 10.85 64.26
CA PRO A 430 8.68 9.38 64.31
C PRO A 430 7.28 8.92 64.85
N GLY A 431 6.81 7.68 64.63
CA GLY A 431 6.99 6.47 65.49
C GLY A 431 5.70 6.10 66.26
N PRO A 432 5.51 4.90 66.89
CA PRO A 432 6.40 3.73 67.01
C PRO A 432 5.79 2.30 66.79
N ALA A 433 6.69 1.34 66.53
CA ALA A 433 6.78 -0.06 67.02
C ALA A 433 5.59 -1.06 67.06
N SER A 434 5.77 -2.19 66.35
CA SER A 434 5.56 -3.56 66.87
C SER A 434 6.55 -4.56 66.23
N GLY A 435 6.96 -5.58 66.99
CA GLY A 435 8.11 -6.47 66.69
C GLY A 435 7.85 -7.72 65.82
N PRO A 436 8.83 -8.64 65.72
CA PRO A 436 9.12 -9.36 64.47
C PRO A 436 8.55 -10.78 64.37
N ALA A 437 8.43 -11.29 63.13
CA ALA A 437 8.14 -12.68 62.83
C ALA A 437 9.06 -13.24 61.72
N ALA A 438 9.74 -14.33 62.08
CA ALA A 438 10.50 -15.33 61.31
C ALA A 438 10.74 -15.18 59.79
N ALA A 439 12.00 -15.37 59.40
CA ALA A 439 12.38 -15.77 58.03
C ALA A 439 12.02 -17.26 57.77
N PRO A 440 11.65 -17.64 56.53
CA PRO A 440 11.45 -19.03 56.15
C PRO A 440 12.79 -19.77 56.00
N ALA A 441 12.84 -21.02 56.48
CA ALA A 441 14.02 -21.87 56.42
C ALA A 441 14.20 -22.53 55.04
N TYR A 442 15.46 -22.74 54.64
CA TYR A 442 15.82 -23.63 53.53
C TYR A 442 15.34 -25.06 53.82
N GLY A 443 14.58 -25.64 52.89
CA GLY A 443 14.38 -27.09 52.81
C GLY A 443 15.45 -27.73 51.93
N PRO A 444 15.80 -29.02 52.14
CA PRO A 444 16.77 -29.72 51.30
C PRO A 444 16.20 -29.99 49.90
N GLU A 445 17.07 -29.97 48.89
CA GLU A 445 16.74 -30.22 47.49
C GLU A 445 16.25 -31.67 47.25
N PRO A 446 15.34 -31.88 46.27
CA PRO A 446 14.99 -33.23 45.83
C PRO A 446 16.14 -33.85 45.00
N VAL A 447 16.54 -35.06 45.38
CA VAL A 447 17.55 -35.84 44.64
C VAL A 447 16.96 -36.29 43.28
N PRO A 448 17.65 -36.09 42.15
CA PRO A 448 17.20 -36.59 40.85
C PRO A 448 17.26 -38.11 40.79
N ALA A 449 16.26 -38.72 40.12
CA ALA A 449 16.24 -40.15 39.87
C ALA A 449 17.30 -40.56 38.82
N PRO A 450 17.88 -41.77 38.91
CA PRO A 450 18.87 -42.23 37.93
C PRO A 450 18.24 -42.47 36.55
N GLU A 451 18.98 -42.13 35.51
CA GLU A 451 18.57 -42.32 34.10
C GLU A 451 18.40 -43.80 33.73
N PRO A 452 17.46 -44.14 32.82
CA PRO A 452 17.34 -45.48 32.28
C PRO A 452 18.49 -45.81 31.32
N VAL A 453 19.16 -46.94 31.56
CA VAL A 453 20.26 -47.43 30.72
C VAL A 453 19.74 -47.77 29.30
N PRO A 454 20.42 -47.33 28.22
CA PRO A 454 20.08 -47.75 26.86
C PRO A 454 20.23 -49.26 26.66
N GLY A 455 19.20 -49.90 26.12
CA GLY A 455 19.29 -51.28 25.64
C GLY A 455 20.17 -51.40 24.38
N PRO A 456 20.73 -52.58 24.07
CA PRO A 456 21.58 -52.77 22.90
C PRO A 456 20.79 -52.61 21.58
N GLU A 457 21.42 -51.98 20.59
CA GLU A 457 20.86 -51.80 19.25
C GLU A 457 20.52 -53.13 18.56
N PRO A 458 19.42 -53.22 17.80
CA PRO A 458 19.16 -54.34 16.91
C PRO A 458 20.09 -54.29 15.69
N ALA A 459 20.71 -55.43 15.36
CA ALA A 459 21.58 -55.56 14.19
C ALA A 459 20.81 -55.34 12.86
N PRO A 460 21.46 -54.80 11.80
CA PRO A 460 20.80 -54.50 10.54
C PRO A 460 20.36 -55.77 9.78
N GLU A 461 19.12 -55.78 9.30
CA GLU A 461 18.57 -56.86 8.48
C GLU A 461 19.32 -57.00 7.14
N SER A 462 19.85 -58.18 6.85
CA SER A 462 20.36 -58.54 5.53
C SER A 462 19.21 -58.94 4.59
N ARG A 463 18.89 -58.10 3.59
CA ARG A 463 18.03 -58.50 2.45
C ARG A 463 18.84 -59.04 1.27
N PRO A 464 18.37 -60.10 0.58
CA PRO A 464 19.13 -60.80 -0.45
C PRO A 464 19.14 -60.09 -1.80
N ALA A 465 20.14 -60.42 -2.63
CA ALA A 465 20.42 -59.80 -3.90
C ALA A 465 19.38 -60.08 -5.00
N SER A 466 19.21 -59.10 -5.90
CA SER A 466 18.43 -59.24 -7.14
C SER A 466 19.18 -58.65 -8.35
N GLY A 467 19.71 -59.55 -9.21
CA GLY A 467 19.84 -59.39 -10.66
C GLY A 467 20.76 -58.29 -11.25
N PRO A 468 21.69 -58.60 -12.17
CA PRO A 468 22.47 -57.59 -12.88
C PRO A 468 21.65 -56.92 -14.00
N VAL A 469 21.80 -55.60 -14.16
CA VAL A 469 21.36 -54.85 -15.34
C VAL A 469 22.60 -54.37 -16.11
N SER A 470 22.68 -54.74 -17.39
CA SER A 470 23.83 -54.49 -18.24
C SER A 470 23.97 -53.00 -18.63
N ALA A 471 25.20 -52.47 -18.54
CA ALA A 471 25.55 -51.17 -19.11
C ALA A 471 25.90 -51.29 -20.61
N PRO A 472 25.57 -50.29 -21.46
CA PRO A 472 25.98 -50.26 -22.86
C PRO A 472 27.44 -49.82 -23.02
N GLY A 473 28.15 -50.42 -23.98
CA GLY A 473 29.58 -50.17 -24.20
C GLY A 473 29.87 -48.84 -24.91
N SER A 474 31.00 -48.23 -24.53
CA SER A 474 31.67 -47.13 -25.23
C SER A 474 32.83 -47.65 -26.07
N GLY A 475 32.99 -47.11 -27.29
CA GLY A 475 34.01 -47.54 -28.25
C GLY A 475 35.43 -47.02 -27.96
N PRO A 476 36.45 -47.48 -28.71
CA PRO A 476 37.86 -47.24 -28.39
C PRO A 476 38.48 -46.05 -29.15
N GLU A 477 39.42 -45.36 -28.51
CA GLU A 477 40.41 -44.47 -29.16
C GLU A 477 41.70 -44.39 -28.30
N PRO A 478 42.86 -43.88 -28.79
CA PRO A 478 44.00 -44.77 -28.98
C PRO A 478 45.27 -44.43 -28.17
N ALA A 479 46.27 -45.32 -28.30
CA ALA A 479 47.53 -45.27 -27.53
C ALA A 479 48.57 -44.25 -28.05
N PRO A 480 49.44 -43.72 -27.16
CA PRO A 480 50.71 -43.08 -27.51
C PRO A 480 51.88 -44.08 -27.47
N GLY A 481 52.90 -43.89 -28.31
CA GLY A 481 54.00 -44.84 -28.51
C GLY A 481 55.34 -44.50 -27.83
N SER A 482 56.05 -45.56 -27.44
CA SER A 482 57.51 -45.81 -27.55
C SER A 482 58.57 -44.78 -27.09
N ARG A 483 59.36 -45.17 -26.08
CA ARG A 483 60.85 -45.16 -26.03
C ARG A 483 61.32 -46.15 -24.92
N VAL A 484 62.21 -47.13 -25.18
CA VAL A 484 63.70 -47.07 -25.07
C VAL A 484 64.13 -46.83 -23.61
N GLU A 485 64.94 -47.63 -22.90
CA GLU A 485 65.95 -48.71 -23.15
C GLU A 485 66.20 -49.45 -21.79
N PRO A 486 67.12 -50.43 -21.64
CA PRO A 486 67.69 -51.41 -22.58
C PRO A 486 67.27 -52.88 -22.29
#